data_AF-X8CNV2-F1
#
_entry.id   AF-X8CNV2-F1
#
_cell.length_a   1.000
_cell.length_b   1.000
_cell.length_c   1.000
_cell.angle_alpha   90.00
_cell.angle_beta   90.00
_cell.angle_gamma   90.00
#
_symmetry.space_group_name_H-M   'P 1'
#
loop_
_entity.id
_entity.type
_entity.pdbx_description
1 polymer ?
#
loop_
_entity_poly.entity_id
_entity_poly.type
_entity_poly.pdbx_seq_one_letter_code
_entity_poly.pdbx_strand_id
1 'polypeptide(L)'
;MYSIGGTQSVIRVLRDNKIGADDIRVLSTWNGDRHLRNLFLTARAGMSLAWSPRGTIVHFHISNGGAWLREGPLIRLARAKGFRVIATLHGPDFPEFARSRPASWARR
;
A
#
# COMPACT_ATOMS: atom_id res chain seq x y z
N MET A 1 3.84 10.26 13.87
CA MET A 1 2.80 9.90 14.84
C MET A 1 2.33 8.50 14.47
N TYR A 2 2.58 7.54 15.36
CA TYR A 2 2.21 6.13 15.16
C TYR A 2 0.79 5.93 15.71
N SER A 3 -0.15 5.40 14.92
CA SER A 3 -1.45 4.99 15.47
C SER A 3 -1.29 3.62 16.13
N ILE A 4 -1.65 3.51 17.40
CA ILE A 4 -1.71 2.25 18.13
C ILE A 4 -3.08 1.62 17.84
N GLY A 5 -3.11 0.48 17.15
CA GLY A 5 -4.35 -0.26 16.82
C GLY A 5 -4.59 -0.52 15.32
N GLY A 6 -5.48 -1.47 15.02
CA GLY A 6 -5.96 -1.78 13.66
C GLY A 6 -4.90 -2.39 12.74
N THR A 7 -4.95 -2.02 11.45
CA THR A 7 -4.03 -2.51 10.40
C THR A 7 -2.54 -2.31 10.74
N GLN A 8 -2.20 -1.25 11.49
CA GLN A 8 -0.82 -0.99 11.91
C GLN A 8 -0.28 -2.05 12.88
N SER A 9 -1.13 -2.64 13.72
CA SER A 9 -0.73 -3.74 14.61
C SER A 9 -0.34 -4.98 13.81
N VAL A 10 -1.09 -5.31 12.76
CA VAL A 10 -0.77 -6.45 11.86
C VAL A 10 0.56 -6.20 11.15
N ILE A 11 0.74 -5.01 10.57
CA ILE A 11 1.98 -4.63 9.88
C ILE A 11 3.18 -4.71 10.84
N ARG A 12 3.01 -4.27 12.08
CA ARG A 12 4.04 -4.34 13.11
C ARG A 12 4.42 -5.78 13.42
N VAL A 13 3.45 -6.67 13.62
CA VAL A 13 3.71 -8.09 13.89
C VAL A 13 4.46 -8.73 12.73
N LEU A 14 4.04 -8.47 11.48
CA LEU A 14 4.73 -8.99 10.30
C LEU A 14 6.18 -8.53 10.25
N ARG A 15 6.42 -7.23 10.44
CA ARG A 15 7.76 -6.63 10.41
C ARG A 15 8.66 -7.14 11.53
N ASP A 16 8.20 -7.04 12.76
CA ASP A 16 9.04 -7.27 13.94
C ASP A 16 9.40 -8.75 14.08
N ASN A 17 8.62 -9.65 13.49
CA ASN A 17 8.88 -11.09 13.45
C ASN A 17 9.43 -11.58 12.09
N LYS A 18 9.74 -10.68 11.14
CA LYS A 18 10.27 -11.02 9.80
C LYS A 18 9.43 -12.05 9.05
N ILE A 19 8.11 -11.95 9.17
CA ILE A 19 7.20 -12.93 8.55
C ILE A 19 7.16 -12.69 7.04
N GLY A 20 7.70 -13.63 6.28
CA GLY A 20 7.65 -13.66 4.81
C GLY A 20 8.82 -12.97 4.09
N ALA A 21 9.78 -12.37 4.80
CA ALA A 21 11.02 -11.83 4.23
C ALA A 21 12.10 -11.56 5.30
N ASP A 22 13.38 -11.63 4.91
CA ASP A 22 14.53 -11.37 5.80
C ASP A 22 14.68 -9.90 6.22
N ASP A 23 14.26 -8.98 5.33
CA ASP A 23 14.20 -7.53 5.55
C ASP A 23 12.82 -7.00 5.18
N ILE A 24 12.20 -6.26 6.10
CA ILE A 24 10.85 -5.72 5.95
C ILE A 24 10.88 -4.21 6.21
N ARG A 25 10.60 -3.46 5.15
CA ARG A 25 10.44 -2.00 5.21
C ARG A 25 8.97 -1.61 5.18
N VAL A 26 8.53 -0.88 6.20
CA VAL A 26 7.17 -0.35 6.29
C VAL A 26 7.15 1.12 5.91
N LEU A 27 6.25 1.48 4.98
CA LEU A 27 6.03 2.85 4.53
C LEU A 27 4.55 3.20 4.68
N SER A 28 4.25 4.32 5.34
CA SER A 28 2.90 4.87 5.36
C SER A 28 2.71 5.83 4.19
N THR A 29 1.53 5.81 3.58
CA THR A 29 1.03 6.75 2.57
C THR A 29 0.05 7.77 3.17
N TRP A 30 -0.28 7.63 4.47
CA TRP A 30 -1.30 8.42 5.15
C TRP A 30 -0.84 8.93 6.52
N ASN A 31 -1.23 10.17 6.84
CA ASN A 31 -0.94 10.86 8.09
C ASN A 31 -2.06 11.89 8.39
N GLY A 32 -3.28 11.39 8.58
CA GLY A 32 -4.46 12.23 8.86
C GLY A 32 -4.89 13.09 7.67
N ASP A 33 -5.57 14.19 7.98
CA ASP A 33 -6.14 15.15 7.01
C ASP A 33 -5.09 16.06 6.34
N ARG A 34 -3.80 15.74 6.49
CA ARG A 34 -2.70 16.52 5.92
C ARG A 34 -2.42 16.08 4.49
N HIS A 35 -3.21 16.57 3.53
CA HIS A 35 -3.13 16.19 2.11
C HIS A 35 -1.72 16.30 1.50
N LEU A 36 -1.02 17.42 1.72
CA LEU A 36 0.35 17.61 1.21
C LEU A 36 1.34 16.57 1.78
N ARG A 37 1.17 16.22 3.07
CA ARG A 37 1.99 15.20 3.71
C ARG A 37 1.69 13.82 3.12
N ASN A 38 0.42 13.51 2.87
CA ASN A 38 0.01 12.25 2.26
C ASN A 38 0.57 12.12 0.83
N LEU A 39 0.59 13.21 0.06
CA LEU A 39 1.22 13.24 -1.26
C LEU A 39 2.73 12.95 -1.18
N PHE A 40 3.44 13.64 -0.29
CA PHE A 40 4.87 13.40 -0.07
C PHE A 40 5.16 11.96 0.35
N LEU A 41 4.37 11.41 1.27
CA LEU A 41 4.48 10.03 1.72
C LEU A 41 4.25 9.03 0.58
N THR A 42 3.27 9.29 -0.28
CA THR A 42 3.00 8.50 -1.49
C THR A 42 4.17 8.57 -2.47
N ALA A 43 4.72 9.75 -2.71
CA ALA A 43 5.88 9.93 -3.57
C ALA A 43 7.11 9.19 -3.02
N ARG A 44 7.35 9.24 -1.70
CA ARG A 44 8.40 8.47 -1.03
C ARG A 44 8.21 6.95 -1.19
N ALA A 45 6.97 6.46 -1.09
CA ALA A 45 6.67 5.06 -1.35
C ALA A 45 6.96 4.68 -2.81
N GLY A 46 6.57 5.54 -3.76
CA GLY A 46 6.87 5.38 -5.19
C GLY A 46 8.37 5.31 -5.47
N MET A 47 9.16 6.23 -4.92
CA MET A 47 10.63 6.20 -5.06
C MET A 47 11.23 4.94 -4.45
N SER A 48 10.74 4.49 -3.29
CA SER A 48 11.22 3.24 -2.70
C SER A 48 10.96 2.05 -3.61
N LEU A 49 9.76 1.95 -4.20
CA LEU A 49 9.45 0.91 -5.18
C LEU A 49 10.35 1.01 -6.42
N ALA A 50 10.58 2.23 -6.92
CA ALA A 50 11.41 2.49 -8.09
C ALA A 50 12.87 2.05 -7.89
N TRP A 51 13.39 2.09 -6.66
CA TRP A 51 14.76 1.67 -6.34
C TRP A 51 14.88 0.28 -5.70
N SER A 52 13.76 -0.38 -5.36
CA SER A 52 13.80 -1.75 -4.84
C SER A 52 14.37 -2.74 -5.86
N PRO A 53 15.16 -3.74 -5.41
CA PRO A 53 15.74 -4.77 -6.26
C PRO A 53 14.68 -5.73 -6.81
N ARG A 54 15.04 -6.46 -7.87
CA ARG A 54 14.22 -7.57 -8.38
C ARG A 54 14.08 -8.66 -7.30
N GLY A 55 12.94 -9.35 -7.27
CA GLY A 55 12.60 -10.33 -6.23
C GLY A 55 11.91 -9.74 -4.99
N THR A 56 11.77 -8.42 -4.91
CA THR A 56 11.00 -7.77 -3.83
C THR A 56 9.53 -8.18 -3.85
N ILE A 57 8.99 -8.51 -2.69
CA ILE A 57 7.54 -8.68 -2.46
C ILE A 57 6.98 -7.36 -1.92
N VAL A 58 5.88 -6.89 -2.50
CA VAL A 58 5.22 -5.66 -2.07
C VAL A 58 3.85 -6.00 -1.49
N HIS A 59 3.65 -5.69 -0.22
CA HIS A 59 2.40 -5.96 0.48
C HIS A 59 1.68 -4.65 0.81
N PHE A 60 0.58 -4.40 0.11
CA PHE A 60 -0.29 -3.24 0.33
C PHE A 60 -1.36 -3.58 1.36
N HIS A 61 -1.48 -2.74 2.38
CA HIS A 61 -2.59 -2.76 3.31
C HIS A 61 -3.48 -1.55 3.04
N ILE A 62 -4.68 -1.81 2.51
CA ILE A 62 -5.59 -0.76 2.05
C ILE A 62 -6.77 -0.72 2.99
N SER A 63 -7.02 0.43 3.62
CA SER A 63 -8.19 0.65 4.45
C SER A 63 -9.39 1.01 3.58
N ASN A 64 -9.79 2.28 3.55
CA ASN A 64 -11.07 2.73 3.01
C ASN A 64 -10.89 4.03 2.19
N GLY A 65 -11.89 4.37 1.39
CA GLY A 65 -12.06 5.69 0.76
C GLY A 65 -10.88 6.12 -0.12
N GLY A 66 -10.25 7.24 0.22
CA GLY A 66 -9.17 7.84 -0.58
C GLY A 66 -7.93 6.96 -0.75
N ALA A 67 -7.79 5.89 0.05
CA ALA A 67 -6.71 4.91 -0.10
C ALA A 67 -6.80 4.12 -1.42
N TRP A 68 -7.99 3.92 -1.96
CA TRP A 68 -8.11 3.18 -3.22
C TRP A 68 -7.45 3.92 -4.39
N LEU A 69 -7.53 5.26 -4.40
CA LEU A 69 -6.96 6.11 -5.45
C LEU A 69 -5.45 6.33 -5.29
N ARG A 70 -4.97 6.42 -4.05
CA ARG A 70 -3.55 6.71 -3.77
C ARG A 70 -2.67 5.47 -3.89
N GLU A 71 -3.18 4.30 -3.53
CA GLU A 71 -2.43 3.05 -3.56
C GLU A 71 -2.46 2.39 -4.94
N GLY A 72 -3.49 2.66 -5.75
CA GLY A 72 -3.63 2.14 -7.12
C GLY A 72 -2.42 2.40 -8.03
N PRO A 73 -1.92 3.65 -8.15
CA PRO A 73 -0.72 3.97 -8.92
C PRO A 73 0.54 3.25 -8.41
N LEU A 74 0.67 3.07 -7.10
CA LEU A 74 1.80 2.35 -6.51
C LEU A 74 1.74 0.84 -6.82
N ILE A 75 0.55 0.25 -6.79
CA ILE A 75 0.32 -1.14 -7.21
C ILE A 75 0.73 -1.32 -8.66
N ARG A 76 0.35 -0.39 -9.55
CA ARG A 76 0.77 -0.42 -10.96
C ARG A 76 2.27 -0.37 -11.13
N LEU A 77 2.93 0.56 -10.44
CA LEU A 77 4.37 0.69 -10.49
C LEU A 77 5.06 -0.61 -10.05
N ALA A 78 4.59 -1.22 -8.95
CA ALA A 78 5.11 -2.49 -8.46
C ALA A 78 4.91 -3.63 -9.48
N ARG A 79 3.72 -3.70 -10.09
CA ARG A 79 3.42 -4.67 -11.16
C ARG A 79 4.30 -4.48 -12.39
N ALA A 80 4.47 -3.24 -12.85
CA ALA A 80 5.32 -2.90 -13.99
C ALA A 80 6.80 -3.25 -13.75
N LYS A 81 7.26 -3.21 -12.49
CA LYS A 81 8.59 -3.67 -12.10
C LYS A 81 8.72 -5.20 -11.95
N GLY A 82 7.64 -5.95 -12.14
CA GLY A 82 7.63 -7.41 -12.02
C GLY A 82 7.64 -7.91 -10.58
N PHE A 83 7.27 -7.08 -9.60
CA PHE A 83 7.22 -7.50 -8.20
C PHE A 83 6.01 -8.40 -7.92
N ARG A 84 6.17 -9.30 -6.94
CA ARG A 84 5.03 -10.03 -6.39
C ARG A 84 4.23 -9.07 -5.51
N VAL A 85 3.00 -8.80 -5.91
CA VAL A 85 2.11 -7.85 -5.22
C VAL A 85 1.06 -8.62 -4.42
N ILE A 86 0.99 -8.34 -3.12
CA ILE A 86 -0.04 -8.82 -2.19
C ILE A 86 -0.85 -7.61 -1.75
N ALA A 87 -2.17 -7.71 -1.75
CA ALA A 87 -3.05 -6.66 -1.24
C ALA A 87 -3.98 -7.24 -0.18
N THR A 88 -3.96 -6.66 1.02
CA THR A 88 -4.93 -6.94 2.08
C THR A 88 -5.87 -5.77 2.20
N LEU A 89 -7.14 -6.03 1.94
CA LEU A 89 -8.22 -5.06 2.00
C LEU A 89 -8.85 -5.10 3.39
N HIS A 90 -8.88 -3.95 4.08
CA HIS A 90 -9.48 -3.80 5.41
C HIS A 90 -10.84 -3.09 5.35
N GLY A 91 -11.13 -2.38 4.25
CA GLY A 91 -12.34 -1.58 4.12
C GLY A 91 -13.54 -2.32 3.55
N PRO A 92 -14.73 -2.19 4.18
CA PRO A 92 -15.97 -2.79 3.67
C PRO A 92 -16.51 -2.05 2.44
N ASP A 93 -16.05 -0.84 2.17
CA ASP A 93 -16.47 0.03 1.06
C ASP A 93 -15.87 -0.37 -0.29
N PHE A 94 -14.94 -1.33 -0.30
CA PHE A 94 -14.27 -1.74 -1.55
C PHE A 94 -15.23 -2.19 -2.67
N PRO A 95 -16.26 -3.02 -2.44
CA PRO A 95 -17.15 -3.45 -3.51
C PRO A 95 -17.90 -2.28 -4.17
N GLU A 96 -18.28 -1.28 -3.38
CA GLU A 96 -18.94 -0.07 -3.87
C GLU A 96 -17.95 0.82 -4.65
N PHE A 97 -16.74 1.00 -4.12
CA PHE A 97 -15.66 1.67 -4.83
C PHE A 97 -15.36 1.00 -6.19
N ALA A 98 -15.27 -0.33 -6.21
CA ALA A 98 -14.95 -1.09 -7.42
C ALA A 98 -16.06 -0.96 -8.49
N ARG A 99 -17.33 -0.97 -8.06
CA ARG A 99 -18.49 -0.79 -8.95
C ARG A 99 -18.60 0.63 -9.51
N SER A 100 -18.30 1.65 -8.70
CA SER A 100 -18.36 3.06 -9.14
C SER A 100 -17.22 3.46 -10.09
N ARG A 101 -16.15 2.63 -10.20
CA ARG A 101 -15.03 2.84 -11.12
C ARG A 101 -14.68 1.56 -11.90
N PRO A 102 -15.55 1.12 -12.84
CA PRO A 102 -15.33 -0.09 -13.61
C PRO A 102 -14.06 0.04 -14.46
N ALA A 103 -13.07 -0.80 -14.16
CA ALA A 103 -11.89 -1.05 -14.97
C ALA A 103 -11.15 0.21 -15.47
N SER A 104 -10.39 0.85 -14.58
CA SER A 104 -9.12 1.46 -14.96
C SER A 104 -7.98 1.10 -14.03
N TRP A 105 -8.19 0.29 -12.98
CA TRP A 105 -7.18 -0.06 -11.95
C TRP A 105 -6.81 -1.55 -11.88
N ALA A 106 -7.61 -2.43 -12.49
CA ALA A 106 -7.46 -3.89 -12.43
C ALA A 106 -7.05 -4.55 -13.77
N ARG A 107 -6.77 -3.78 -14.82
CA ARG A 107 -6.37 -4.36 -16.12
C ARG A 107 -4.93 -4.90 -16.07
N ARG A 108 -4.80 -6.12 -16.60
CA ARG A 108 -3.64 -7.02 -16.58
C ARG A 108 -2.37 -6.38 -17.09
#